data_AF-A0A7J5B0N0-F1
#
_entry.id   AF-A0A7J5B0N0-F1
#
_cell.length_a   1.000
_cell.length_b   1.000
_cell.length_c   1.000
_cell.angle_alpha   90.00
_cell.angle_beta   90.00
_cell.angle_gamma   90.00
#
_symmetry.space_group_name_H-M   'P 1'
#
loop_
_entity.id
_entity.type
_entity.pdbx_description
1 polymer ?
#
loop_
_entity_poly.entity_id
_entity_poly.type
_entity_poly.pdbx_seq_one_letter_code
_entity_poly.pdbx_strand_id
1 'polypeptide(L)'
;MTHHVLEPEATGTVGDGAVWTQDASGSRTQADPLRCEFAGWLGDELVGVHPDFIVAGSLADALRASDLTGFELREAVVTTSPEFVSYAGGLPQRWERLDPTGRADGNDDFAQRDGMLLVSERALALLNEHRIVEASVTGAEDTDQTARFIRQRDAARTKVQERARAEREAEADAGAQEAARVTELLASRRGTLTEPPTMRANADPKRRISGDVTLAAAALGGTIDDDSTLAVLNLIDGSLVVNGFGTKYCSYESADRSLQVHLDRGVVKYIEYVIKPHYNAPKANYRRTGHIIDGLEMFTREAVLERLGEPKAVRTGKRTAKTADEYRLGRKLVFFLWDGEEHRAATVRVGRK
;
A
#
# COMPACT_ATOMS: atom_id res chain seq x y z
N MET A 1 14.30 -27.73 36.03
CA MET A 1 14.34 -27.97 34.57
C MET A 1 15.01 -26.77 33.89
N THR A 2 15.64 -26.91 32.72
CA THR A 2 16.18 -25.75 31.98
C THR A 2 15.08 -25.13 31.13
N HIS A 3 14.93 -23.80 31.19
CA HIS A 3 14.00 -23.04 30.37
C HIS A 3 14.72 -22.22 29.31
N HIS A 4 14.05 -22.05 28.18
CA HIS A 4 14.39 -21.09 27.13
C HIS A 4 13.52 -19.85 27.28
N VAL A 5 14.10 -18.69 27.07
CA VAL A 5 13.37 -17.42 26.96
C VAL A 5 12.86 -17.32 25.54
N LEU A 6 11.55 -17.26 25.37
CA LEU A 6 10.90 -17.00 24.09
C LEU A 6 10.37 -15.56 24.11
N GLU A 7 10.70 -14.80 23.07
CA GLU A 7 10.24 -13.43 22.85
C GLU A 7 9.37 -13.42 21.59
N PRO A 8 8.04 -13.55 21.73
CA PRO A 8 7.13 -13.56 20.59
C PRO A 8 7.11 -12.24 19.82
N GLU A 9 6.59 -12.29 18.59
CA GLU A 9 6.25 -11.09 17.83
C GLU A 9 5.34 -10.17 18.67
N ALA A 10 5.68 -8.89 18.79
CA ALA A 10 4.86 -7.90 19.48
C ALA A 10 4.05 -7.09 18.46
N THR A 11 2.78 -7.44 18.28
CA THR A 11 1.92 -6.81 17.25
C THR A 11 0.69 -6.10 17.78
N GLY A 12 0.38 -6.32 19.06
CA GLY A 12 -0.84 -5.82 19.70
C GLY A 12 -0.58 -4.64 20.62
N THR A 13 -1.50 -3.68 20.61
CA THR A 13 -1.67 -2.69 21.68
C THR A 13 -2.85 -3.09 22.57
N VAL A 14 -3.04 -2.39 23.68
CA VAL A 14 -4.19 -2.55 24.56
C VAL A 14 -5.45 -2.16 23.81
N GLY A 15 -6.41 -3.08 23.73
CA GLY A 15 -7.67 -2.88 23.01
C GLY A 15 -8.72 -2.08 23.79
N ASP A 16 -9.71 -1.57 23.07
CA ASP A 16 -10.80 -0.79 23.65
C ASP A 16 -11.60 -1.57 24.70
N GLY A 17 -11.88 -0.90 25.82
CA GLY A 17 -12.62 -1.50 26.95
C GLY A 17 -11.77 -2.38 27.87
N ALA A 18 -10.44 -2.35 27.73
CA ALA A 18 -9.50 -2.97 28.66
C ALA A 18 -9.74 -2.56 30.12
N VAL A 19 -9.93 -3.54 31.00
CA VAL A 19 -10.00 -3.33 32.45
C VAL A 19 -8.66 -3.73 33.06
N TRP A 20 -8.16 -2.91 33.99
CA TRP A 20 -6.88 -3.15 34.66
C TRP A 20 -7.09 -3.50 36.12
N THR A 21 -6.44 -4.57 36.56
CA THR A 21 -6.27 -4.91 37.97
C THR A 21 -4.90 -4.49 38.46
N GLN A 22 -4.80 -4.24 39.76
CA GLN A 22 -3.53 -3.95 40.42
C GLN A 22 -3.36 -4.92 41.58
N ASP A 23 -2.21 -5.56 41.66
CA ASP A 23 -1.89 -6.43 42.79
C ASP A 23 -1.37 -5.64 44.00
N ALA A 24 -1.13 -6.34 45.12
CA ALA A 24 -0.63 -5.73 46.36
C ALA A 24 0.79 -5.13 46.22
N SER A 25 1.54 -5.50 45.18
CA SER A 25 2.87 -4.93 44.87
C SER A 25 2.79 -3.65 44.03
N GLY A 26 1.60 -3.33 43.53
CA GLY A 26 1.36 -2.19 42.64
C GLY A 26 1.50 -2.51 41.16
N SER A 27 1.78 -3.77 40.79
CA SER A 27 1.87 -4.21 39.40
C SER A 27 0.48 -4.22 38.75
N ARG A 28 0.39 -3.74 37.50
CA ARG A 28 -0.87 -3.65 36.76
C ARG A 28 -0.94 -4.72 35.69
N THR A 29 -2.02 -5.48 35.68
CA THR A 29 -2.32 -6.52 34.68
C THR A 29 -3.71 -6.29 34.11
N GLN A 30 -3.95 -6.73 32.87
CA GLN A 30 -5.28 -6.67 32.29
C GLN A 30 -6.15 -7.80 32.86
N ALA A 31 -7.38 -7.46 33.26
CA ALA A 31 -8.38 -8.43 33.70
C ALA A 31 -8.95 -9.21 32.51
N ASP A 32 -9.59 -10.34 32.79
CA ASP A 32 -10.26 -11.13 31.76
C ASP A 32 -11.54 -10.42 31.23
N PRO A 33 -11.82 -10.51 29.92
CA PRO A 33 -10.95 -11.06 28.88
C PRO A 33 -9.80 -10.11 28.54
N LEU A 34 -8.65 -10.68 28.15
CA LEU A 34 -7.56 -9.88 27.57
C LEU A 34 -8.10 -9.18 26.31
N ARG A 35 -7.87 -7.88 26.16
CA ARG A 35 -8.30 -7.10 25.00
C ARG A 35 -7.10 -6.48 24.33
N CYS A 36 -6.90 -6.83 23.06
CA CYS A 36 -5.82 -6.27 22.26
C CYS A 36 -6.31 -5.84 20.87
N GLU A 37 -5.64 -4.83 20.33
CA GLU A 37 -5.85 -4.35 18.96
C GLU A 37 -4.58 -4.56 18.13
N PHE A 38 -4.71 -5.22 16.99
CA PHE A 38 -3.62 -5.45 16.05
C PHE A 38 -3.58 -4.35 14.99
N ALA A 39 -2.41 -3.73 14.83
CA ALA A 39 -2.10 -2.86 13.68
C ALA A 39 -1.47 -3.65 12.51
N GLY A 40 -0.96 -4.85 12.78
CA GLY A 40 -0.45 -5.77 11.78
C GLY A 40 -0.28 -7.17 12.35
N TRP A 41 -0.04 -8.15 11.48
CA TRP A 41 0.25 -9.52 11.90
C TRP A 41 1.10 -10.24 10.84
N LEU A 42 2.28 -10.73 11.24
CA LEU A 42 3.22 -11.44 10.36
C LEU A 42 2.93 -12.94 10.24
N GLY A 43 1.95 -13.44 11.00
CA GLY A 43 1.40 -14.77 10.84
C GLY A 43 1.69 -15.74 11.96
N ASP A 44 2.35 -15.30 13.03
CA ASP A 44 2.68 -16.16 14.15
C ASP A 44 1.42 -16.55 14.94
N GLU A 45 1.39 -17.81 15.35
CA GLU A 45 0.32 -18.37 16.19
C GLU A 45 0.52 -18.05 17.68
N LEU A 46 1.69 -17.51 18.07
CA LEU A 46 2.01 -17.01 19.41
C LEU A 46 2.46 -15.56 19.29
N VAL A 47 1.77 -14.66 19.97
CA VAL A 47 1.99 -13.21 19.88
C VAL A 47 2.10 -12.61 21.28
N GLY A 48 3.01 -11.66 21.45
CA GLY A 48 3.17 -10.87 22.65
C GLY A 48 2.25 -9.64 22.67
N VAL A 49 1.57 -9.44 23.79
CA VAL A 49 0.74 -8.28 24.12
C VAL A 49 1.18 -7.79 25.49
N HIS A 50 2.31 -7.08 25.57
CA HIS A 50 3.03 -6.87 26.82
C HIS A 50 2.14 -6.39 27.99
N PRO A 51 2.19 -7.05 29.16
CA PRO A 51 3.07 -8.17 29.53
C PRO A 51 2.52 -9.58 29.20
N ASP A 52 1.37 -9.67 28.55
CA ASP A 52 0.63 -10.91 28.30
C ASP A 52 1.01 -11.56 26.95
N PHE A 53 0.50 -12.78 26.74
CA PHE A 53 0.67 -13.53 25.49
C PHE A 53 -0.68 -14.03 25.01
N ILE A 54 -0.85 -14.10 23.69
CA ILE A 54 -2.01 -14.72 23.07
C ILE A 54 -1.60 -15.76 22.06
N VAL A 55 -2.45 -16.77 21.92
CA VAL A 55 -2.28 -17.87 20.99
C VAL A 55 -3.47 -17.99 20.05
N ALA A 56 -3.21 -18.31 18.79
CA ALA A 56 -4.24 -18.62 17.82
C ALA A 56 -4.95 -19.93 18.20
N GLY A 57 -6.20 -20.08 17.75
CA GLY A 57 -7.04 -21.23 18.13
C GLY A 57 -6.40 -22.60 17.89
N SER A 58 -5.63 -22.78 16.80
CA SER A 58 -4.92 -24.03 16.51
C SER A 58 -3.86 -24.36 17.55
N LEU A 59 -3.05 -23.38 17.97
CA LEU A 59 -2.06 -23.56 19.04
C LEU A 59 -2.74 -23.76 20.41
N ALA A 60 -3.84 -23.04 20.68
CA ALA A 60 -4.63 -23.27 21.88
C ALA A 60 -5.15 -24.72 21.97
N ASP A 61 -5.65 -25.28 20.86
CA ASP A 61 -6.11 -26.67 20.80
C ASP A 61 -4.97 -27.67 21.06
N ALA A 62 -3.80 -27.45 20.46
CA ALA A 62 -2.63 -28.29 20.69
C ALA A 62 -2.15 -28.24 22.14
N LEU A 63 -2.11 -27.05 22.74
CA LEU A 63 -1.77 -26.87 24.15
C LEU A 63 -2.74 -27.62 25.07
N ARG A 64 -4.06 -27.52 24.84
CA ARG A 64 -5.05 -28.27 25.63
C ARG A 64 -4.94 -29.78 25.47
N ALA A 65 -4.55 -30.26 24.29
CA ALA A 65 -4.38 -31.67 24.00
C ALA A 65 -3.05 -32.24 24.56
N SER A 66 -2.13 -31.38 24.99
CA SER A 66 -0.83 -31.76 25.52
C SER A 66 -0.88 -32.10 27.02
N ASP A 67 0.20 -32.69 27.51
CA ASP A 67 0.46 -32.94 28.94
C ASP A 67 1.43 -31.90 29.53
N LEU A 68 1.54 -30.73 28.90
CA LEU A 68 2.40 -29.64 29.36
C LEU A 68 1.81 -28.95 30.60
N THR A 69 2.67 -28.46 31.48
CA THR A 69 2.25 -27.81 32.75
C THR A 69 2.62 -26.32 32.80
N GLY A 70 2.10 -25.62 33.80
CA GLY A 70 2.48 -24.23 34.08
C GLY A 70 1.82 -23.18 33.21
N PHE A 71 0.69 -23.49 32.58
CA PHE A 71 -0.10 -22.51 31.84
C PHE A 71 -1.59 -22.70 32.07
N GLU A 72 -2.33 -21.62 31.85
CA GLU A 72 -3.78 -21.62 31.66
C GLU A 72 -4.11 -20.94 30.33
N LEU A 73 -5.24 -21.34 29.73
CA LEU A 73 -5.81 -20.64 28.57
C LEU A 73 -7.07 -19.90 29.01
N ARG A 74 -7.11 -18.61 28.71
CA ARG A 74 -8.19 -17.70 29.09
C ARG A 74 -8.74 -16.98 27.87
N GLU A 75 -9.87 -16.30 28.06
CA GLU A 75 -10.52 -15.55 26.98
C GLU A 75 -9.66 -14.36 26.54
N ALA A 76 -9.49 -14.20 25.22
CA ALA A 76 -8.91 -13.01 24.62
C ALA A 76 -9.81 -12.49 23.49
N VAL A 77 -9.93 -11.18 23.41
CA VAL A 77 -10.65 -10.45 22.36
C VAL A 77 -9.62 -9.68 21.55
N VAL A 78 -9.42 -10.12 20.31
CA VAL A 78 -8.53 -9.47 19.35
C VAL A 78 -9.35 -8.66 18.37
N THR A 79 -9.07 -7.36 18.29
CA THR A 79 -9.60 -6.45 17.26
C THR A 79 -8.49 -6.03 16.30
N THR A 80 -8.87 -5.42 15.18
CA THR A 80 -7.93 -4.89 14.19
C THR A 80 -8.13 -3.39 14.05
N SER A 81 -7.03 -2.63 13.96
CA SER A 81 -7.11 -1.20 13.69
C SER A 81 -7.59 -0.94 12.24
N PRO A 82 -8.04 0.29 11.92
CA PRO A 82 -8.41 0.66 10.55
C PRO A 82 -7.29 0.51 9.52
N GLU A 83 -6.03 0.60 9.97
CA GLU A 83 -4.82 0.44 9.16
C GLU A 83 -4.27 -0.99 9.14
N PHE A 84 -5.00 -1.97 9.68
CA PHE A 84 -4.51 -3.34 9.83
C PHE A 84 -4.03 -3.96 8.51
N VAL A 85 -2.82 -4.53 8.55
CA VAL A 85 -2.23 -5.30 7.44
C VAL A 85 -1.86 -6.70 7.91
N SER A 86 -2.36 -7.72 7.21
CA SER A 86 -1.85 -9.08 7.35
C SER A 86 -0.86 -9.41 6.24
N TYR A 87 0.30 -9.94 6.64
CA TYR A 87 1.33 -10.46 5.73
C TYR A 87 1.24 -11.98 5.55
N ALA A 88 0.26 -12.61 6.19
CA ALA A 88 0.15 -14.05 6.38
C ALA A 88 -1.16 -14.65 5.84
N GLY A 89 -2.13 -13.82 5.44
CA GLY A 89 -3.43 -14.24 4.94
C GLY A 89 -4.58 -13.71 5.81
N GLY A 90 -5.61 -14.51 6.01
CA GLY A 90 -6.70 -14.15 6.93
C GLY A 90 -6.25 -14.28 8.39
N LEU A 91 -6.62 -13.30 9.24
CA LEU A 91 -6.41 -13.39 10.68
C LEU A 91 -7.19 -14.60 11.25
N PRO A 92 -6.63 -15.38 12.20
CA PRO A 92 -7.34 -16.45 12.88
C PRO A 92 -8.63 -15.94 13.51
N GLN A 93 -9.70 -16.75 13.42
CA GLN A 93 -11.01 -16.39 13.97
C GLN A 93 -11.09 -16.50 15.49
N ARG A 94 -10.17 -17.25 16.11
CA ARG A 94 -10.14 -17.50 17.55
C ARG A 94 -8.75 -17.23 18.10
N TRP A 95 -8.72 -16.54 19.23
CA TRP A 95 -7.55 -16.22 20.01
C TRP A 95 -7.83 -16.45 21.49
N GLU A 96 -6.82 -16.89 22.22
CA GLU A 96 -6.90 -17.13 23.66
C GLU A 96 -5.66 -16.55 24.33
N ARG A 97 -5.82 -16.04 25.54
CA ARG A 97 -4.70 -15.62 26.37
C ARG A 97 -3.98 -16.87 26.86
N LEU A 98 -2.67 -16.92 26.61
CA LEU A 98 -1.76 -17.84 27.27
C LEU A 98 -1.29 -17.18 28.56
N ASP A 99 -1.69 -17.74 29.69
CA ASP A 99 -1.38 -17.23 31.03
C ASP A 99 -0.37 -18.18 31.70
N PRO A 100 0.94 -17.89 31.70
CA PRO A 100 1.92 -18.76 32.34
C PRO A 100 1.75 -18.72 33.86
N THR A 101 1.39 -19.86 34.46
CA THR A 101 1.16 -20.02 35.91
C THR A 101 2.28 -20.77 36.62
N GLY A 102 3.21 -21.36 35.86
CA GLY A 102 4.33 -22.11 36.38
C GLY A 102 5.44 -21.25 36.99
N ARG A 103 6.33 -21.89 37.74
CA ARG A 103 7.45 -21.21 38.41
C ARG A 103 8.72 -21.28 37.57
N ALA A 104 9.40 -20.15 37.43
CA ALA A 104 10.66 -20.04 36.68
C ALA A 104 11.81 -20.88 37.27
N ASP A 105 11.79 -21.17 38.57
CA ASP A 105 12.73 -22.05 39.27
C ASP A 105 12.19 -23.48 39.44
N GLY A 106 11.01 -23.77 38.90
CA GLY A 106 10.31 -25.04 39.01
C GLY A 106 10.60 -26.03 37.89
N ASN A 107 9.72 -27.03 37.80
CA ASN A 107 9.71 -28.03 36.72
C ASN A 107 8.50 -27.86 35.79
N ASP A 108 7.93 -26.64 35.74
CA ASP A 108 6.78 -26.34 34.89
C ASP A 108 7.18 -26.04 33.44
N ASP A 109 6.40 -26.52 32.48
CA ASP A 109 6.73 -26.36 31.05
C ASP A 109 6.61 -24.92 30.55
N PHE A 110 5.70 -24.14 31.14
CA PHE A 110 5.56 -22.71 30.92
C PHE A 110 5.76 -21.94 32.23
N ALA A 111 6.44 -20.81 32.15
CA ALA A 111 6.56 -19.85 33.24
C ALA A 111 6.73 -18.44 32.67
N GLN A 112 6.68 -17.43 33.55
CA GLN A 112 6.98 -16.06 33.18
C GLN A 112 7.94 -15.43 34.18
N ARG A 113 8.88 -14.61 33.69
CA ARG A 113 9.76 -13.81 34.54
C ARG A 113 10.02 -12.46 33.87
N ASP A 114 9.79 -11.37 34.60
CA ASP A 114 10.00 -9.99 34.11
C ASP A 114 9.30 -9.70 32.76
N GLY A 115 8.11 -10.25 32.57
CA GLY A 115 7.35 -10.10 31.30
C GLY A 115 7.80 -11.03 30.17
N MET A 116 8.84 -11.83 30.37
CA MET A 116 9.38 -12.76 29.36
C MET A 116 8.77 -14.15 29.50
N LEU A 117 8.40 -14.77 28.38
CA LEU A 117 7.89 -16.14 28.35
C LEU A 117 9.04 -17.13 28.50
N LEU A 118 8.92 -18.03 29.47
CA LEU A 118 9.86 -19.12 29.69
C LEU A 118 9.19 -20.43 29.27
N VAL A 119 9.89 -21.21 28.45
CA VAL A 119 9.38 -22.50 27.95
C VAL A 119 10.40 -23.61 28.18
N SER A 120 9.94 -24.79 28.57
CA SER A 120 10.78 -25.99 28.63
C SER A 120 11.15 -26.49 27.23
N GLU A 121 12.07 -27.44 27.16
CA GLU A 121 12.38 -28.15 25.92
C GLU A 121 11.14 -28.87 25.34
N ARG A 122 10.25 -29.41 26.19
CA ARG A 122 9.00 -30.07 25.77
C ARG A 122 8.00 -29.08 25.20
N ALA A 123 7.83 -27.92 25.85
CA ALA A 123 7.00 -26.85 25.33
C ALA A 123 7.55 -26.33 23.99
N LEU A 124 8.87 -26.12 23.89
CA LEU A 124 9.50 -25.68 22.64
C LEU A 124 9.33 -26.71 21.51
N ALA A 125 9.35 -28.01 21.82
CA ALA A 125 9.09 -29.07 20.85
C ALA A 125 7.66 -28.98 20.27
N LEU A 126 6.64 -28.71 21.10
CA LEU A 126 5.27 -28.48 20.63
C LEU A 126 5.19 -27.19 19.81
N LEU A 127 5.80 -26.10 20.27
CA LEU A 127 5.81 -24.82 19.57
C LEU A 127 6.46 -24.93 18.16
N ASN A 128 7.46 -25.79 17.99
CA ASN A 128 8.08 -26.13 16.70
C ASN A 128 7.14 -26.85 15.70
N GLU A 129 5.93 -27.23 16.11
CA GLU A 129 4.91 -27.81 15.23
C GLU A 129 3.94 -26.76 14.70
N HIS A 130 3.99 -25.55 15.24
CA HIS A 130 3.15 -24.42 14.88
C HIS A 130 3.92 -23.35 14.13
N ARG A 131 3.18 -22.43 13.49
CA ARG A 131 3.80 -21.30 12.81
C ARG A 131 4.24 -20.24 13.83
N ILE A 132 5.52 -20.25 14.19
CA ILE A 132 6.16 -19.24 15.03
C ILE A 132 7.50 -18.88 14.37
N VAL A 133 7.50 -17.81 13.58
CA VAL A 133 8.61 -17.41 12.72
C VAL A 133 9.28 -16.13 13.23
N GLU A 134 8.51 -15.20 13.77
CA GLU A 134 9.02 -13.88 14.14
C GLU A 134 9.48 -13.78 15.59
N ALA A 135 9.20 -14.81 16.39
CA ALA A 135 9.72 -14.90 17.74
C ALA A 135 11.26 -15.12 17.79
N SER A 136 11.87 -14.59 18.84
CA SER A 136 13.26 -14.80 19.22
C SER A 136 13.34 -15.84 20.34
N VAL A 137 14.35 -16.71 20.31
CA VAL A 137 14.61 -17.66 21.40
C VAL A 137 16.01 -17.41 21.94
N THR A 138 16.12 -17.25 23.26
CA THR A 138 17.37 -17.00 23.98
C THR A 138 17.44 -17.97 25.17
N GLY A 139 18.50 -18.77 25.31
CA GLY A 139 18.53 -19.83 26.32
C GLY A 139 19.92 -20.40 26.58
N ALA A 140 20.07 -21.10 27.71
CA ALA A 140 21.34 -21.42 28.35
C ALA A 140 22.21 -22.46 27.63
N GLU A 141 21.64 -23.26 26.72
CA GLU A 141 22.33 -24.31 25.96
C GLU A 141 21.75 -24.44 24.54
N ASP A 142 22.62 -24.71 23.55
CA ASP A 142 22.24 -25.03 22.17
C ASP A 142 21.62 -26.44 22.13
N THR A 143 20.31 -26.54 22.34
CA THR A 143 19.57 -27.81 22.29
C THR A 143 19.06 -28.13 20.88
N ASP A 144 18.68 -29.39 20.65
CA ASP A 144 18.11 -29.83 19.38
C ASP A 144 16.82 -29.08 19.02
N GLN A 145 15.95 -28.75 20.00
CA GLN A 145 14.73 -27.99 19.72
C GLN A 145 15.01 -26.52 19.44
N THR A 146 15.98 -25.89 20.12
CA THR A 146 16.41 -24.51 19.80
C THR A 146 17.00 -24.44 18.39
N ALA A 147 17.85 -25.40 18.03
CA ALA A 147 18.40 -25.49 16.68
C ALA A 147 17.31 -25.75 15.63
N ARG A 148 16.30 -26.58 15.94
CA ARG A 148 15.13 -26.80 15.06
C ARG A 148 14.32 -25.53 14.88
N PHE A 149 14.06 -24.80 15.96
CA PHE A 149 13.32 -23.54 15.96
C PHE A 149 14.00 -22.52 15.05
N ILE A 150 15.31 -22.30 15.23
CA ILE A 150 16.11 -21.40 14.41
C ILE A 150 16.08 -21.82 12.92
N ARG A 151 16.26 -23.11 12.62
CA ARG A 151 16.20 -23.61 11.24
C ARG A 151 14.83 -23.39 10.58
N GLN A 152 13.74 -23.63 11.31
CA GLN A 152 12.38 -23.43 10.79
C GLN A 152 12.11 -21.96 10.48
N ARG A 153 12.49 -21.06 11.40
CA ARG A 153 12.43 -19.61 11.18
C ARG A 153 13.22 -19.20 9.94
N ASP A 154 14.49 -19.59 9.87
CA ASP A 154 15.38 -19.15 8.80
C ASP A 154 14.89 -19.68 7.44
N ALA A 155 14.43 -20.93 7.38
CA ALA A 155 13.82 -21.51 6.18
C ALA A 155 12.53 -20.77 5.77
N ALA A 156 11.68 -20.38 6.72
CA ALA A 156 10.48 -19.61 6.44
C ALA A 156 10.82 -18.21 5.88
N ARG A 157 11.79 -17.53 6.47
CA ARG A 157 12.28 -16.23 5.98
C ARG A 157 12.89 -16.32 4.59
N THR A 158 13.68 -17.36 4.31
CA THR A 158 14.23 -17.61 2.97
C THR A 158 13.10 -17.79 1.95
N LYS A 159 12.07 -18.57 2.25
CA LYS A 159 10.91 -18.73 1.34
C LYS A 159 10.19 -17.42 1.04
N VAL A 160 10.02 -16.56 2.05
CA VAL A 160 9.42 -15.22 1.86
C VAL A 160 10.29 -14.37 0.92
N GLN A 161 11.61 -14.40 1.11
CA GLN A 161 12.55 -13.67 0.26
C GLN A 161 12.57 -14.21 -1.17
N GLU A 162 12.57 -15.53 -1.35
CA GLU A 162 12.51 -16.19 -2.67
C GLU A 162 11.23 -15.85 -3.41
N ARG A 163 10.07 -15.89 -2.72
CA ARG A 163 8.80 -15.47 -3.31
C ARG A 163 8.82 -14.00 -3.71
N ALA A 164 9.28 -13.10 -2.84
CA ALA A 164 9.38 -11.68 -3.14
C ALA A 164 10.37 -11.39 -4.28
N ARG A 165 11.37 -12.24 -4.48
CA ARG A 165 12.29 -12.17 -5.62
C ARG A 165 11.62 -12.68 -6.90
N ALA A 166 10.96 -13.83 -6.85
CA ALA A 166 10.23 -14.40 -7.99
C ALA A 166 9.11 -13.46 -8.48
N GLU A 167 8.37 -12.82 -7.57
CA GLU A 167 7.36 -11.83 -7.92
C GLU A 167 7.99 -10.61 -8.63
N ARG A 168 9.15 -10.13 -8.16
CA ARG A 168 9.91 -9.05 -8.82
C ARG A 168 10.44 -9.44 -10.20
N GLU A 169 10.98 -10.65 -10.33
CA GLU A 169 11.47 -11.18 -11.61
C GLU A 169 10.30 -11.36 -12.60
N ALA A 170 9.17 -11.90 -12.16
CA ALA A 170 7.96 -12.02 -12.98
C ALA A 170 7.39 -10.65 -13.41
N GLU A 171 7.41 -9.65 -12.53
CA GLU A 171 7.00 -8.28 -12.87
C GLU A 171 7.95 -7.65 -13.90
N ALA A 172 9.26 -7.87 -13.76
CA ALA A 172 10.25 -7.42 -14.73
C ALA A 172 10.07 -8.09 -16.10
N ASP A 173 9.82 -9.41 -16.13
CA ASP A 173 9.60 -10.17 -17.35
C ASP A 173 8.31 -9.75 -18.06
N ALA A 174 7.22 -9.54 -17.31
CA ALA A 174 5.98 -9.00 -17.86
C ALA A 174 6.18 -7.60 -18.47
N GLY A 175 6.96 -6.74 -17.80
CA GLY A 175 7.35 -5.44 -18.32
C GLY A 175 8.17 -5.53 -19.61
N ALA A 176 9.12 -6.47 -19.68
CA ALA A 176 9.95 -6.70 -20.87
C ALA A 176 9.14 -7.25 -22.05
N GLN A 177 8.23 -8.20 -21.82
CA GLN A 177 7.35 -8.75 -22.84
C GLN A 177 6.41 -7.68 -23.42
N GLU A 178 5.83 -6.84 -22.56
CA GLU A 178 4.97 -5.75 -23.02
C GLU A 178 5.76 -4.69 -23.80
N ALA A 179 6.99 -4.36 -23.38
CA ALA A 179 7.88 -3.47 -24.13
C ALA A 179 8.22 -4.02 -25.53
N ALA A 180 8.48 -5.33 -25.64
CA ALA A 180 8.76 -5.98 -26.93
C ALA A 180 7.52 -5.95 -27.87
N ARG A 181 6.34 -6.28 -27.34
CA ARG A 181 5.07 -6.23 -28.08
C ARG A 181 4.76 -4.83 -28.61
N VAL A 182 4.96 -3.82 -27.78
CA VAL A 182 4.80 -2.40 -28.16
C VAL A 182 5.79 -2.04 -29.27
N THR A 183 7.05 -2.44 -29.16
CA THR A 183 8.08 -2.15 -30.17
C THR A 183 7.71 -2.71 -31.55
N GLU A 184 7.20 -3.95 -31.60
CA GLU A 184 6.75 -4.60 -32.84
C GLU A 184 5.51 -3.89 -33.45
N LEU A 185 4.56 -3.50 -32.60
CA LEU A 185 3.37 -2.75 -33.03
C LEU A 185 3.75 -1.39 -33.63
N LEU A 186 4.73 -0.70 -33.06
CA LEU A 186 5.24 0.59 -33.57
C LEU A 186 5.95 0.43 -34.92
N ALA A 187 6.74 -0.64 -35.09
CA ALA A 187 7.41 -0.92 -36.36
C ALA A 187 6.39 -1.13 -37.50
N SER A 188 5.23 -1.74 -37.21
CA SER A 188 4.16 -1.98 -38.19
C SER A 188 3.40 -0.71 -38.63
N ARG A 189 3.49 0.40 -37.88
CA ARG A 189 2.67 1.63 -38.07
C ARG A 189 3.43 2.81 -38.67
N ARG A 190 4.73 2.67 -38.98
CA ARG A 190 5.63 3.73 -39.49
C ARG A 190 5.27 4.36 -40.87
N GLY A 191 4.13 4.04 -41.46
CA GLY A 191 3.74 4.52 -42.79
C GLY A 191 3.05 5.89 -42.87
N THR A 192 2.73 6.56 -41.75
CA THR A 192 1.78 7.70 -41.78
C THR A 192 2.18 8.96 -41.00
N LEU A 193 3.40 9.10 -40.48
CA LEU A 193 3.82 10.29 -39.73
C LEU A 193 5.06 10.93 -40.35
N THR A 194 4.88 12.12 -40.94
CA THR A 194 5.97 12.97 -41.44
C THR A 194 6.61 13.74 -40.28
N GLU A 195 7.74 13.18 -39.85
CA GLU A 195 8.77 13.68 -38.91
C GLU A 195 8.43 13.80 -37.41
N PRO A 196 9.12 13.02 -36.53
CA PRO A 196 8.90 13.01 -35.09
C PRO A 196 9.63 14.14 -34.33
N PRO A 197 9.08 14.61 -33.19
CA PRO A 197 9.71 15.63 -32.36
C PRO A 197 10.99 15.16 -31.63
N THR A 198 11.86 16.11 -31.26
CA THR A 198 13.16 15.87 -30.61
C THR A 198 13.11 16.14 -29.10
N MET A 199 13.67 15.24 -28.27
CA MET A 199 13.68 15.35 -26.79
C MET A 199 15.09 15.65 -26.23
N ARG A 200 15.15 16.43 -25.14
CA ARG A 200 16.39 16.69 -24.37
C ARG A 200 16.32 16.01 -22.99
N ALA A 201 17.32 15.21 -22.65
CA ALA A 201 17.55 14.76 -21.28
C ALA A 201 18.30 15.87 -20.51
N ASN A 202 17.88 16.14 -19.26
CA ASN A 202 18.43 17.12 -18.31
C ASN A 202 19.83 17.68 -18.65
N ALA A 203 19.88 18.94 -19.08
CA ALA A 203 21.06 19.81 -19.16
C ALA A 203 22.34 19.26 -19.84
N ASP A 204 22.30 18.08 -20.47
CA ASP A 204 23.40 17.52 -21.26
C ASP A 204 23.06 17.65 -22.75
N PRO A 205 23.67 18.61 -23.48
CA PRO A 205 23.40 18.82 -24.89
C PRO A 205 23.80 17.63 -25.79
N LYS A 206 24.49 16.61 -25.26
CA LYS A 206 24.99 15.47 -26.02
C LYS A 206 24.07 14.24 -26.00
N ARG A 207 23.07 14.18 -25.12
CA ARG A 207 22.06 13.09 -25.09
C ARG A 207 20.74 13.53 -25.70
N ARG A 208 20.64 13.38 -27.02
CA ARG A 208 19.38 13.48 -27.77
C ARG A 208 18.71 12.11 -27.81
N ILE A 209 17.44 12.05 -27.40
CA ILE A 209 16.57 10.90 -27.66
C ILE A 209 15.55 11.40 -28.68
N SER A 210 15.51 10.80 -29.87
CA SER A 210 14.48 11.07 -30.88
C SER A 210 13.32 10.09 -30.67
N GLY A 211 12.09 10.60 -30.54
CA GLY A 211 10.93 9.76 -30.23
C GLY A 211 9.59 10.49 -30.37
N ASP A 212 8.73 9.88 -31.17
CA ASP A 212 7.35 10.23 -31.49
C ASP A 212 6.43 10.05 -30.26
N VAL A 213 5.46 10.95 -30.08
CA VAL A 213 4.43 10.97 -29.01
C VAL A 213 3.61 9.65 -28.95
N THR A 214 3.76 8.80 -29.96
CA THR A 214 3.37 7.39 -29.97
C THR A 214 3.89 6.59 -28.74
N LEU A 215 5.00 6.99 -28.11
CA LEU A 215 5.49 6.44 -26.84
C LEU A 215 4.58 6.74 -25.62
N ALA A 216 3.88 7.88 -25.63
CA ALA A 216 2.87 8.20 -24.60
C ALA A 216 1.55 7.45 -24.84
N ALA A 217 1.22 7.18 -26.10
CA ALA A 217 0.07 6.36 -26.50
C ALA A 217 0.28 4.85 -26.22
N ALA A 218 1.51 4.36 -26.31
CA ALA A 218 1.87 2.99 -25.92
C ALA A 218 1.68 2.71 -24.41
N ALA A 219 1.78 3.73 -23.55
CA ALA A 219 1.57 3.61 -22.11
C ALA A 219 0.08 3.46 -21.68
N LEU A 220 -0.87 3.62 -22.62
CA LEU A 220 -2.32 3.67 -22.32
C LEU A 220 -3.09 2.34 -22.50
N GLY A 221 -2.40 1.22 -22.76
CA GLY A 221 -2.97 -0.14 -22.64
C GLY A 221 -4.24 -0.43 -23.46
N GLY A 222 -4.39 0.20 -24.63
CA GLY A 222 -5.49 0.00 -25.58
C GLY A 222 -5.51 1.11 -26.63
N THR A 223 -6.19 0.90 -27.77
CA THR A 223 -6.40 1.96 -28.77
C THR A 223 -7.10 3.16 -28.10
N ILE A 224 -6.63 4.37 -28.41
CA ILE A 224 -7.22 5.63 -27.94
C ILE A 224 -8.29 6.02 -28.96
N ASP A 225 -9.50 5.52 -28.74
CA ASP A 225 -10.64 5.69 -29.67
C ASP A 225 -11.48 6.94 -29.34
N ASP A 226 -10.92 7.88 -28.58
CA ASP A 226 -11.66 8.97 -27.91
C ASP A 226 -11.05 10.34 -28.23
N ASP A 227 -11.80 11.13 -28.99
CA ASP A 227 -11.36 12.44 -29.53
C ASP A 227 -11.00 13.43 -28.42
N SER A 228 -11.62 13.36 -27.24
CA SER A 228 -11.29 14.23 -26.10
C SER A 228 -9.93 13.91 -25.48
N THR A 229 -9.57 12.63 -25.40
CA THR A 229 -8.24 12.19 -24.94
C THR A 229 -7.15 12.62 -25.92
N LEU A 230 -7.41 12.48 -27.23
CA LEU A 230 -6.52 12.97 -28.28
C LEU A 230 -6.41 14.51 -28.26
N ALA A 231 -7.52 15.22 -28.06
CA ALA A 231 -7.53 16.68 -27.95
C ALA A 231 -6.63 17.19 -26.81
N VAL A 232 -6.64 16.54 -25.64
CA VAL A 232 -5.79 16.90 -24.49
C VAL A 232 -4.31 16.58 -24.75
N LEU A 233 -4.00 15.46 -25.41
CA LEU A 233 -2.62 15.11 -25.77
C LEU A 233 -2.05 16.00 -26.89
N ASN A 234 -2.91 16.51 -27.77
CA ASN A 234 -2.53 17.47 -28.81
C ASN A 234 -2.19 18.87 -28.26
N LEU A 235 -2.38 19.11 -26.95
CA LEU A 235 -2.01 20.38 -26.30
C LEU A 235 -0.52 20.46 -25.94
N ILE A 236 0.24 19.40 -26.20
CA ILE A 236 1.65 19.31 -25.83
C ILE A 236 2.52 19.99 -26.89
N ASP A 237 2.85 21.26 -26.67
CA ASP A 237 3.87 21.96 -27.44
C ASP A 237 5.26 21.73 -26.79
N GLY A 238 5.81 20.52 -26.90
CA GLY A 238 7.20 20.23 -26.48
C GLY A 238 7.44 18.86 -25.85
N SER A 239 8.61 18.68 -25.24
CA SER A 239 9.07 17.37 -24.75
C SER A 239 8.55 17.03 -23.35
N LEU A 240 8.09 15.79 -23.15
CA LEU A 240 7.81 15.22 -21.82
C LEU A 240 9.12 14.92 -21.07
N VAL A 241 9.17 15.24 -19.78
CA VAL A 241 10.29 14.95 -18.88
C VAL A 241 9.84 13.92 -17.84
N VAL A 242 10.62 12.84 -17.68
CA VAL A 242 10.41 11.85 -16.61
C VAL A 242 11.12 12.37 -15.36
N ASN A 243 10.33 12.73 -14.34
CA ASN A 243 10.87 13.20 -13.07
C ASN A 243 11.24 12.01 -12.17
N GLY A 244 12.46 12.00 -11.65
CA GLY A 244 13.05 10.89 -10.89
C GLY A 244 12.50 10.64 -9.48
N PHE A 245 11.40 11.29 -9.08
CA PHE A 245 10.75 11.05 -7.79
C PHE A 245 9.77 9.87 -7.89
N GLY A 246 10.34 8.68 -8.03
CA GLY A 246 9.59 7.43 -8.07
C GLY A 246 8.84 7.20 -9.38
N THR A 247 8.65 5.93 -9.70
CA THR A 247 8.09 5.38 -10.95
C THR A 247 6.60 5.71 -11.22
N LYS A 248 6.06 6.82 -10.70
CA LYS A 248 4.62 7.06 -10.59
C LYS A 248 4.01 8.05 -11.59
N TYR A 249 4.79 8.89 -12.28
CA TYR A 249 4.23 9.75 -13.34
C TYR A 249 5.29 10.29 -14.31
N CYS A 250 4.86 10.68 -15.51
CA CYS A 250 5.63 11.50 -16.45
C CYS A 250 5.01 12.89 -16.53
N SER A 251 5.80 13.94 -16.76
CA SER A 251 5.28 15.30 -16.79
C SER A 251 5.83 16.14 -17.93
N TYR A 252 4.96 16.90 -18.59
CA TYR A 252 5.32 18.01 -19.46
C TYR A 252 5.04 19.29 -18.68
N GLU A 253 6.00 20.21 -18.69
CA GLU A 253 5.82 21.53 -18.10
C GLU A 253 6.17 22.63 -19.09
N SER A 254 5.29 23.62 -19.18
CA SER A 254 5.56 24.91 -19.78
C SER A 254 5.40 26.01 -18.72
N ALA A 255 5.59 27.26 -19.16
CA ALA A 255 5.37 28.44 -18.32
C ALA A 255 3.90 28.58 -17.88
N ASP A 256 2.96 28.01 -18.63
CA ASP A 256 1.53 28.27 -18.50
C ASP A 256 0.66 27.02 -18.25
N ARG A 257 1.21 25.82 -18.39
CA ARG A 257 0.50 24.56 -18.15
C ARG A 257 1.47 23.46 -17.74
N SER A 258 0.94 22.42 -17.13
CA SER A 258 1.63 21.14 -17.06
C SER A 258 0.66 20.01 -17.35
N LEU A 259 1.16 18.99 -18.05
CA LEU A 259 0.45 17.74 -18.25
C LEU A 259 1.19 16.68 -17.44
N GLN A 260 0.48 15.94 -16.60
CA GLN A 260 1.01 14.83 -15.84
C GLN A 260 0.29 13.55 -16.25
N VAL A 261 1.06 12.52 -16.57
CA VAL A 261 0.56 11.19 -16.88
C VAL A 261 0.84 10.32 -15.68
N HIS A 262 -0.21 9.99 -14.91
CA HIS A 262 -0.07 9.21 -13.68
C HIS A 262 -0.12 7.71 -13.98
N LEU A 263 0.90 7.02 -13.51
CA LEU A 263 1.16 5.60 -13.74
C LEU A 263 1.04 4.85 -12.41
N ASP A 264 0.42 3.68 -12.44
CA ASP A 264 0.43 2.73 -11.34
C ASP A 264 0.75 1.35 -11.94
N ARG A 265 1.87 0.76 -11.51
CA ARG A 265 2.40 -0.51 -12.05
C ARG A 265 2.53 -0.50 -13.59
N GLY A 266 3.03 0.61 -14.14
CA GLY A 266 3.20 0.79 -15.59
C GLY A 266 1.91 1.07 -16.38
N VAL A 267 0.74 1.07 -15.73
CA VAL A 267 -0.55 1.37 -16.36
C VAL A 267 -0.95 2.81 -16.09
N VAL A 268 -1.30 3.57 -17.13
CA VAL A 268 -1.86 4.92 -16.95
C VAL A 268 -3.21 4.84 -16.26
N LYS A 269 -3.30 5.43 -15.07
CA LYS A 269 -4.56 5.52 -14.31
C LYS A 269 -5.37 6.72 -14.72
N TYR A 270 -4.72 7.87 -14.82
CA TYR A 270 -5.34 9.09 -15.28
C TYR A 270 -4.28 10.05 -15.84
N ILE A 271 -4.75 10.92 -16.72
CA ILE A 271 -3.99 12.06 -17.21
C ILE A 271 -4.52 13.28 -16.49
N GLU A 272 -3.62 14.12 -16.00
CA GLU A 272 -3.92 15.34 -15.28
C GLU A 272 -3.38 16.52 -16.06
N TYR A 273 -4.27 17.42 -16.47
CA TYR A 273 -3.92 18.69 -17.07
C TYR A 273 -4.03 19.79 -16.03
N VAL A 274 -2.91 20.37 -15.65
CA VAL A 274 -2.79 21.45 -14.68
C VAL A 274 -2.63 22.77 -15.42
N ILE A 275 -3.51 23.72 -15.14
CA ILE A 275 -3.44 25.06 -15.71
C ILE A 275 -2.65 25.92 -14.73
N LYS A 276 -1.49 26.45 -15.14
CA LYS A 276 -0.73 27.36 -14.27
C LYS A 276 -1.35 28.76 -14.39
N PRO A 277 -1.92 29.33 -13.32
CA PRO A 277 -2.61 30.61 -13.41
C PRO A 277 -1.63 31.73 -13.72
N HIS A 278 -1.91 32.54 -14.74
CA HIS A 278 -1.25 33.83 -14.93
C HIS A 278 -1.84 34.84 -13.93
N TYR A 279 -1.22 34.96 -12.76
CA TYR A 279 -1.71 35.81 -11.67
C TYR A 279 -1.98 37.26 -12.10
N ASN A 280 -1.18 37.78 -13.03
CA ASN A 280 -1.27 39.16 -13.49
C ASN A 280 -2.17 39.35 -14.73
N ALA A 281 -2.69 38.26 -15.32
CA ALA A 281 -3.57 38.34 -16.50
C ALA A 281 -4.58 37.18 -16.53
N PRO A 282 -5.56 37.12 -15.60
CA PRO A 282 -6.49 36.00 -15.50
C PRO A 282 -7.26 35.71 -16.79
N LYS A 283 -7.59 36.76 -17.56
CA LYS A 283 -8.28 36.62 -18.85
C LYS A 283 -7.49 35.85 -19.90
N ALA A 284 -6.16 35.85 -19.82
CA ALA A 284 -5.30 35.09 -20.71
C ALA A 284 -5.36 33.58 -20.44
N ASN A 285 -5.70 33.17 -19.21
CA ASN A 285 -5.85 31.75 -18.87
C ASN A 285 -7.06 31.12 -19.60
N TYR A 286 -8.11 31.89 -19.86
CA TYR A 286 -9.36 31.38 -20.47
C TYR A 286 -9.21 31.08 -21.97
N ARG A 287 -8.56 31.96 -22.75
CA ARG A 287 -8.26 31.68 -24.17
C ARG A 287 -7.36 30.46 -24.36
N ARG A 288 -6.51 30.18 -23.37
CA ARG A 288 -5.57 29.05 -23.38
C ARG A 288 -6.20 27.71 -23.03
N THR A 289 -7.47 27.68 -22.60
CA THR A 289 -8.15 26.46 -22.11
C THR A 289 -9.51 26.22 -22.75
N GLY A 290 -10.09 27.20 -23.45
CA GLY A 290 -11.39 27.06 -24.12
C GLY A 290 -11.48 25.93 -25.15
N HIS A 291 -10.36 25.55 -25.78
CA HIS A 291 -10.33 24.44 -26.75
C HIS A 291 -10.42 23.04 -26.14
N ILE A 292 -10.39 22.90 -24.79
CA ILE A 292 -10.51 21.58 -24.12
C ILE A 292 -11.91 21.00 -24.32
N ILE A 293 -12.93 21.86 -24.42
CA ILE A 293 -14.31 21.48 -24.72
C ILE A 293 -14.72 22.23 -25.97
N ASP A 294 -15.03 21.48 -27.03
CA ASP A 294 -15.36 22.08 -28.32
C ASP A 294 -16.59 23.00 -28.23
N GLY A 295 -16.42 24.21 -28.75
CA GLY A 295 -17.41 25.30 -28.68
C GLY A 295 -17.43 26.10 -27.37
N LEU A 296 -16.48 25.89 -26.44
CA LEU A 296 -16.43 26.64 -25.19
C LEU A 296 -15.45 27.83 -25.27
N GLU A 297 -15.97 29.06 -25.39
CA GLU A 297 -15.11 30.25 -25.46
C GLU A 297 -14.42 30.57 -24.12
N MET A 298 -15.04 30.20 -22.99
CA MET A 298 -14.52 30.45 -21.65
C MET A 298 -14.63 29.20 -20.78
N PHE A 299 -13.50 28.75 -20.23
CA PHE A 299 -13.44 27.56 -19.39
C PHE A 299 -13.68 27.91 -17.90
N THR A 300 -14.94 28.20 -17.56
CA THR A 300 -15.43 28.41 -16.18
C THR A 300 -16.36 27.28 -15.76
N ARG A 301 -16.62 27.14 -14.45
CA ARG A 301 -17.57 26.12 -13.97
C ARG A 301 -18.96 26.32 -14.54
N GLU A 302 -19.42 27.56 -14.61
CA GLU A 302 -20.74 27.92 -15.17
C GLU A 302 -20.85 27.53 -16.64
N ALA A 303 -19.82 27.83 -17.45
CA ALA A 303 -19.80 27.48 -18.86
C ALA A 303 -19.76 25.94 -19.06
N VAL A 304 -19.02 25.21 -18.21
CA VAL A 304 -19.01 23.75 -18.22
C VAL A 304 -20.38 23.18 -17.84
N LEU A 305 -21.06 23.75 -16.84
CA LEU A 305 -22.42 23.36 -16.45
C LEU A 305 -23.43 23.65 -17.55
N GLU A 306 -23.36 24.81 -18.21
CA GLU A 306 -24.21 25.16 -19.35
C GLU A 306 -24.03 24.17 -20.51
N ARG A 307 -22.78 23.74 -20.75
CA ARG A 307 -22.43 22.86 -21.88
C ARG A 307 -22.69 21.38 -21.62
N LEU A 308 -22.39 20.89 -20.42
CA LEU A 308 -22.42 19.46 -20.07
C LEU A 308 -23.59 19.08 -19.14
N GLY A 309 -24.32 20.07 -18.62
CA GLY A 309 -25.34 19.88 -17.60
C GLY A 309 -24.76 19.68 -16.19
N GLU A 310 -25.62 19.29 -15.25
CA GLU A 310 -25.20 19.02 -13.87
C GLU A 310 -24.23 17.83 -13.80
N PRO A 311 -23.17 17.91 -12.98
CA PRO A 311 -22.23 16.81 -12.80
C PRO A 311 -22.91 15.63 -12.12
N LYS A 312 -22.39 14.43 -12.39
CA LYS A 312 -22.84 13.20 -11.74
C LYS A 312 -22.61 13.24 -10.22
N ALA A 313 -21.53 13.88 -9.79
CA ALA A 313 -21.25 14.13 -8.38
C ALA A 313 -20.40 15.39 -8.21
N VAL A 314 -20.62 16.12 -7.12
CA VAL A 314 -19.76 17.23 -6.69
C VAL A 314 -19.03 16.78 -5.43
N ARG A 315 -17.70 16.92 -5.42
CA ARG A 315 -16.87 16.56 -4.27
C ARG A 315 -16.19 17.82 -3.73
N THR A 316 -16.42 18.13 -2.45
CA THR A 316 -15.77 19.23 -1.74
C THR A 316 -14.61 18.70 -0.90
N GLY A 317 -13.40 19.25 -1.09
CA GLY A 317 -12.25 18.86 -0.27
C GLY A 317 -12.35 19.39 1.16
N LYS A 318 -12.20 18.53 2.18
CA LYS A 318 -12.29 18.92 3.60
C LYS A 318 -11.17 19.87 4.10
N ARG A 319 -10.06 20.01 3.35
CA ARG A 319 -8.84 20.76 3.75
C ARG A 319 -8.39 21.83 2.76
N THR A 320 -9.00 21.92 1.59
CA THR A 320 -8.65 22.86 0.52
C THR A 320 -9.96 23.44 -0.02
N ALA A 321 -10.04 24.74 -0.31
CA ALA A 321 -11.20 25.40 -0.93
C ALA A 321 -11.43 24.97 -2.40
N LYS A 322 -11.19 23.70 -2.71
CA LYS A 322 -11.29 23.09 -4.02
C LYS A 322 -12.57 22.28 -4.12
N THR A 323 -13.33 22.55 -5.17
CA THR A 323 -14.50 21.76 -5.56
C THR A 323 -14.15 20.92 -6.78
N ALA A 324 -14.63 19.68 -6.84
CA ALA A 324 -14.41 18.80 -7.97
C ALA A 324 -15.74 18.32 -8.54
N ASP A 325 -16.01 18.64 -9.80
CA ASP A 325 -17.18 18.15 -10.52
C ASP A 325 -16.81 16.87 -11.28
N GLU A 326 -17.53 15.78 -11.01
CA GLU A 326 -17.37 14.47 -11.66
C GLU A 326 -18.37 14.33 -12.80
N TYR A 327 -17.88 14.18 -14.02
CA TYR A 327 -18.68 13.90 -15.21
C TYR A 327 -18.39 12.51 -15.75
N ARG A 328 -19.44 11.92 -16.32
CA ARG A 328 -19.33 10.68 -17.10
C ARG A 328 -19.55 10.99 -18.57
N LEU A 329 -18.45 11.13 -19.30
CA LEU A 329 -18.48 11.36 -20.75
C LEU A 329 -18.20 10.01 -21.43
N GLY A 330 -19.26 9.37 -21.91
CA GLY A 330 -19.19 8.00 -22.45
C GLY A 330 -18.67 6.97 -21.44
N ARG A 331 -17.54 6.33 -21.75
CA ARG A 331 -16.86 5.34 -20.88
C ARG A 331 -15.85 5.96 -19.92
N LYS A 332 -15.61 7.27 -19.99
CA LYS A 332 -14.57 7.95 -19.23
C LYS A 332 -15.14 8.63 -18.00
N LEU A 333 -14.28 8.78 -17.00
CA LEU A 333 -14.54 9.59 -15.83
C LEU A 333 -13.68 10.85 -15.94
N VAL A 334 -14.33 12.02 -15.94
CA VAL A 334 -13.68 13.31 -16.04
C VAL A 334 -13.93 14.10 -14.77
N PHE A 335 -12.87 14.64 -14.18
CA PHE A 335 -12.96 15.52 -13.03
C PHE A 335 -12.49 16.92 -13.41
N PHE A 336 -13.32 17.92 -13.18
CA PHE A 336 -12.91 19.32 -13.21
C PHE A 336 -12.68 19.76 -11.77
N LEU A 337 -11.45 20.15 -11.45
CA LEU A 337 -11.08 20.69 -10.15
C LEU A 337 -11.00 22.22 -10.24
N TRP A 338 -11.83 22.86 -9.44
CA TRP A 338 -11.98 24.30 -9.35
C TRP A 338 -11.31 24.82 -8.07
N ASP A 339 -10.71 26.00 -8.15
CA ASP A 339 -10.08 26.67 -6.99
C ASP A 339 -10.89 27.91 -6.56
N GLY A 340 -11.13 28.04 -5.25
CA GLY A 340 -11.75 29.21 -4.61
C GLY A 340 -13.22 29.46 -4.95
N GLU A 341 -13.72 30.63 -4.50
CA GLU A 341 -15.11 31.08 -4.74
C GLU A 341 -15.38 31.49 -6.19
N GLU A 342 -14.33 31.84 -6.97
CA GLU A 342 -14.47 32.25 -8.37
C GLU A 342 -14.46 31.08 -9.36
N HIS A 343 -14.44 29.84 -8.86
CA HIS A 343 -14.46 28.61 -9.68
C HIS A 343 -13.49 28.63 -10.87
N ARG A 344 -12.25 29.10 -10.64
CA ARG A 344 -11.22 29.10 -11.68
C ARG A 344 -10.75 27.67 -11.91
N ALA A 345 -10.70 27.24 -13.17
CA ALA A 345 -10.21 25.91 -13.52
C ALA A 345 -8.74 25.74 -13.13
N ALA A 346 -8.48 24.92 -12.12
CA ALA A 346 -7.13 24.62 -11.68
C ALA A 346 -6.60 23.37 -12.36
N THR A 347 -7.44 22.36 -12.55
CA THR A 347 -7.00 21.05 -13.05
C THR A 347 -8.14 20.28 -13.71
N VAL A 348 -7.83 19.55 -14.79
CA VAL A 348 -8.73 18.57 -15.40
C VAL A 348 -8.09 17.19 -15.30
N ARG A 349 -8.82 16.18 -14.82
CA ARG A 349 -8.35 14.79 -14.79
C ARG A 349 -9.23 13.90 -15.66
N VAL A 350 -8.60 13.07 -16.49
CA VAL A 350 -9.29 12.11 -17.35
C VAL A 350 -8.76 10.71 -17.04
N GLY A 351 -9.65 9.80 -16.64
CA GLY A 351 -9.31 8.44 -16.27
C GLY A 351 -10.24 7.38 -16.88
N ARG A 352 -9.77 6.12 -16.85
CA ARG A 352 -10.63 4.94 -17.05
C ARG A 352 -11.25 4.55 -15.70
N LYS A 353 -12.44 3.94 -15.74
CA LYS A 353 -13.09 3.40 -14.55
C LYS A 353 -12.29 2.23 -13.98
#